data_AF-A0A9N9K6K8-F1
#
_entry.id   AF-A0A9N9K6K8-F1
#
_cell.length_a   1.000
_cell.length_b   1.000
_cell.length_c   1.000
_cell.angle_alpha   90.00
_cell.angle_beta   90.00
_cell.angle_gamma   90.00
#
_symmetry.space_group_name_H-M   'P 1'
#
loop_
_entity.id
_entity.type
_entity.pdbx_description
1 polymer ?
#
loop_
_entity_poly.entity_id
_entity_poly.type
_entity_poly.pdbx_seq_one_letter_code
_entity_poly.pdbx_strand_id
1 'polypeptide(L)'
;DTQFIEFDKPILLMKGLKVVKRNILKFYKTVAEELIWLSLNYENKQISVDEASLKDKILKVISKYTDEDNVSLELFKLTAKYDLTTNQHVSAKNFFNMEERKEK
;
A
#
# COMPACT_ATOMS: atom_id res chain seq x y z
N ASP A 1 -2.48 1.41 35.17
CA ASP A 1 -3.08 2.63 34.60
C ASP A 1 -2.46 2.92 33.25
N THR A 2 -3.21 2.70 32.17
CA THR A 2 -2.75 2.97 30.80
C THR A 2 -2.86 4.47 30.54
N GLN A 3 -1.75 5.13 30.20
CA GLN A 3 -1.73 6.55 29.85
C GLN A 3 -2.03 6.72 28.36
N PHE A 4 -2.85 7.72 28.01
CA PHE A 4 -3.23 8.04 26.64
C PHE A 4 -2.98 9.52 26.33
N ILE A 5 -2.55 9.80 25.10
CA ILE A 5 -2.40 11.16 24.57
C ILE A 5 -3.36 11.33 23.40
N GLU A 6 -4.25 12.33 23.47
CA GLU A 6 -5.28 12.60 22.45
C GLU A 6 -4.81 13.64 21.43
N PHE A 7 -5.13 13.42 20.14
CA PHE A 7 -4.80 14.32 19.04
C PHE A 7 -6.06 14.78 18.31
N ASP A 8 -6.21 16.08 18.13
CA ASP A 8 -7.40 16.67 17.49
C ASP A 8 -7.50 16.25 16.01
N LYS A 9 -6.38 16.35 15.26
CA LYS A 9 -6.21 15.89 13.86
C LYS A 9 -4.72 15.68 13.50
N PRO A 10 -4.11 14.54 13.84
CA PRO A 10 -2.70 14.34 13.52
C PRO A 10 -2.54 14.08 12.03
N ILE A 11 -1.53 14.72 11.43
CA ILE A 11 -1.20 14.60 10.02
C ILE A 11 0.09 13.80 9.90
N LEU A 12 0.06 12.69 9.18
CA LEU A 12 1.27 11.94 8.88
C LEU A 12 2.01 12.59 7.71
N LEU A 13 3.18 13.15 8.00
CA LEU A 13 4.04 13.73 6.96
C LEU A 13 4.78 12.62 6.21
N MET A 14 4.22 12.23 5.08
CA MET A 14 4.69 11.08 4.28
C MET A 14 5.81 11.44 3.27
N LYS A 15 6.21 12.72 3.19
CA LYS A 15 7.20 13.19 2.19
C LYS A 15 8.57 12.53 2.42
N GLY A 16 9.15 12.00 1.34
CA GLY A 16 10.48 11.35 1.38
C GLY A 16 10.45 9.85 1.64
N LEU A 17 9.31 9.28 2.03
CA LEU A 17 9.17 7.84 2.20
C LEU A 17 9.03 7.14 0.84
N LYS A 18 9.76 6.04 0.64
CA LYS A 18 9.72 5.24 -0.60
C LYS A 18 8.32 4.72 -0.93
N VAL A 19 7.46 4.56 0.08
CA VAL A 19 6.07 4.10 -0.04
C VAL A 19 5.14 5.11 -0.73
N VAL A 20 5.55 6.37 -0.91
CA VAL A 20 4.72 7.44 -1.48
C VAL A 20 5.04 7.72 -2.96
N LYS A 21 5.87 6.90 -3.60
CA LYS A 21 6.16 7.08 -5.03
C LYS A 21 4.86 7.00 -5.85
N ARG A 22 4.73 7.89 -6.83
CA ARG A 22 3.52 7.98 -7.68
C ARG A 22 3.16 6.65 -8.33
N ASN A 23 4.15 5.86 -8.73
CA ASN A 23 4.00 4.63 -9.51
C ASN A 23 3.67 3.38 -8.67
N ILE A 24 3.54 3.51 -7.35
CA ILE A 24 3.18 2.41 -6.44
C ILE A 24 1.65 2.27 -6.37
N LEU A 25 1.17 1.03 -6.28
CA LEU A 25 -0.25 0.70 -6.12
C LEU A 25 -0.88 1.40 -4.91
N LYS A 26 -2.17 1.72 -5.01
CA LYS A 26 -2.93 2.34 -3.92
C LYS A 26 -2.90 1.46 -2.67
N PHE A 27 -3.05 0.14 -2.83
CA PHE A 27 -2.92 -0.85 -1.76
C PHE A 27 -1.64 -0.69 -0.91
N TYR A 28 -0.47 -0.67 -1.54
CA TYR A 28 0.80 -0.54 -0.82
C TYR A 28 0.91 0.78 -0.06
N LYS A 29 0.33 1.86 -0.59
CA LYS A 29 0.30 3.17 0.10
C LYS A 29 -0.57 3.08 1.34
N THR A 30 -1.78 2.53 1.21
CA THR A 30 -2.73 2.35 2.31
C THR A 30 -2.14 1.48 3.42
N VAL A 31 -1.61 0.30 3.07
CA VAL A 31 -1.02 -0.63 4.05
C VAL A 31 0.19 -0.01 4.75
N ALA A 32 1.05 0.69 4.03
CA ALA A 32 2.21 1.35 4.63
C ALA A 32 1.80 2.46 5.61
N GLU A 33 0.79 3.25 5.27
CA GLU A 33 0.26 4.29 6.15
C GLU A 33 -0.36 3.69 7.43
N GLU A 34 -1.18 2.65 7.30
CA GLU A 34 -1.77 1.94 8.45
C GLU A 34 -0.69 1.34 9.36
N LEU A 35 0.35 0.73 8.78
CA LEU A 35 1.48 0.19 9.54
C LEU A 35 2.23 1.29 10.30
N ILE A 36 2.43 2.47 9.72
CA ILE A 36 3.10 3.58 10.41
C ILE A 36 2.26 4.03 11.61
N TRP A 37 0.95 4.22 11.44
CA TRP A 37 0.07 4.59 12.54
C TRP A 37 0.06 3.54 13.65
N LEU A 38 -0.02 2.25 13.31
CA LEU A 38 0.04 1.16 14.28
C LEU A 38 1.40 1.04 14.96
N SER A 39 2.50 1.27 14.25
CA SER A 39 3.84 1.32 14.85
C SER A 39 3.94 2.44 15.88
N LEU A 40 3.26 3.56 15.65
CA LEU A 40 3.12 4.68 16.59
C LEU A 40 2.08 4.44 17.69
N ASN A 41 1.47 3.24 17.76
CA ASN A 41 0.36 2.91 18.66
C ASN A 41 -0.81 3.90 18.56
N TYR A 42 -1.01 4.50 17.38
CA TYR A 42 -2.06 5.45 17.15
C TYR A 42 -3.33 4.73 16.70
N GLU A 43 -4.34 4.68 17.56
CA GLU A 43 -5.67 4.16 17.28
C GLU A 43 -6.74 5.12 17.83
N ASN A 44 -7.85 5.31 17.10
CA ASN A 44 -9.00 6.12 17.55
C ASN A 44 -8.65 7.53 18.07
N LYS A 45 -7.70 8.21 17.43
CA LYS A 45 -7.19 9.53 17.83
C LYS A 45 -6.32 9.58 19.09
N GLN A 46 -5.86 8.43 19.56
CA GLN A 46 -5.07 8.31 20.76
C GLN A 46 -3.79 7.51 20.49
N ILE A 47 -2.69 7.89 21.15
CA ILE A 47 -1.47 7.06 21.21
C ILE A 47 -1.51 6.25 22.50
N SER A 48 -1.43 4.93 22.38
CA SER A 48 -1.25 4.01 23.51
C SER A 48 0.24 3.82 23.81
N VAL A 49 0.58 3.73 25.09
CA VAL A 49 1.96 3.42 25.54
C VAL A 49 2.20 1.90 25.56
N ASP A 50 1.17 1.09 25.33
CA ASP A 50 1.27 -0.36 25.45
C ASP A 50 2.04 -1.01 24.29
N GLU A 51 2.93 -1.93 24.60
CA GLU A 51 3.93 -2.44 23.67
C GLU A 51 3.43 -3.72 22.97
N ALA A 52 2.58 -3.57 21.96
CA ALA A 52 2.22 -4.69 21.10
C ALA A 52 3.38 -5.06 20.18
N SER A 53 3.64 -6.37 20.01
CA SER A 53 4.73 -6.82 19.14
C SER A 53 4.51 -6.38 17.70
N LEU A 54 5.60 -6.02 17.00
CA LEU A 54 5.53 -5.60 15.60
C LEU A 54 4.90 -6.69 14.71
N LYS A 55 5.14 -7.97 15.05
CA LYS A 55 4.59 -9.12 14.33
C LYS A 55 3.06 -9.13 14.41
N ASP A 56 2.50 -8.89 15.59
CA ASP A 56 1.06 -8.89 15.80
C ASP A 56 0.40 -7.71 15.09
N LYS A 57 1.06 -6.54 15.10
CA LYS A 57 0.63 -5.36 14.34
C LYS A 57 0.57 -5.64 12.85
N ILE A 58 1.60 -6.29 12.29
CA ILE A 58 1.63 -6.67 10.88
C ILE A 58 0.51 -7.66 10.54
N LEU A 59 0.33 -8.69 11.37
CA LEU A 59 -0.73 -9.69 11.17
C LEU A 59 -2.12 -9.06 11.20
N LYS A 60 -2.39 -8.16 12.16
CA LYS A 60 -3.65 -7.42 12.28
C LYS A 60 -3.97 -6.65 11.00
N VAL A 61 -2.98 -5.98 10.40
CA VAL A 61 -3.17 -5.24 9.14
C VAL A 61 -3.43 -6.19 7.99
N ILE A 62 -2.66 -7.27 7.85
CA ILE A 62 -2.81 -8.20 6.72
C ILE A 62 -4.18 -8.88 6.76
N SER A 63 -4.61 -9.36 7.93
CA SER A 63 -5.91 -10.02 8.12
C SER A 63 -7.09 -9.16 7.66
N LYS A 64 -7.03 -7.84 7.88
CA LYS A 64 -8.05 -6.89 7.39
C LYS A 64 -8.25 -6.96 5.87
N TYR A 65 -7.19 -7.24 5.11
CA TYR A 65 -7.25 -7.29 3.65
C TYR A 65 -7.44 -8.70 3.07
N THR A 66 -7.34 -9.74 3.89
CA THR A 66 -7.56 -11.14 3.47
C THR A 66 -8.91 -11.69 3.92
N ASP A 67 -9.42 -11.22 5.04
CA ASP A 67 -10.57 -11.82 5.72
C ASP A 67 -11.87 -11.00 5.52
N GLU A 68 -11.78 -9.75 5.08
CA GLU A 68 -12.95 -8.91 4.80
C GLU A 68 -13.42 -9.06 3.34
N ASP A 69 -14.65 -9.57 3.15
CA ASP A 69 -15.29 -9.70 1.83
C ASP A 69 -15.57 -8.34 1.14
N ASN A 70 -15.44 -7.22 1.86
CA ASN A 70 -15.80 -5.87 1.38
C ASN A 70 -14.60 -4.98 1.01
N VAL A 71 -13.40 -5.55 0.82
CA VAL A 71 -12.25 -4.76 0.37
C VAL A 71 -12.45 -4.33 -1.08
N SER A 72 -12.45 -3.01 -1.32
CA SER A 72 -12.61 -2.45 -2.65
C SER A 72 -11.49 -2.90 -3.60
N LEU A 73 -11.87 -3.50 -4.72
CA LEU A 73 -10.96 -3.90 -5.80
C LEU A 73 -10.15 -2.72 -6.38
N GLU A 74 -10.61 -1.48 -6.21
CA GLU A 74 -9.88 -0.28 -6.62
C GLU A 74 -8.53 -0.14 -5.90
N LEU A 75 -8.39 -0.67 -4.68
CA LEU A 75 -7.13 -0.65 -3.94
C LEU A 75 -6.03 -1.42 -4.69
N PHE A 76 -6.41 -2.50 -5.36
CA PHE A 76 -5.50 -3.39 -6.09
C PHE A 76 -5.26 -2.97 -7.54
N LYS A 77 -5.91 -1.88 -8.01
CA LYS A 77 -5.76 -1.41 -9.39
C LYS A 77 -4.29 -1.14 -9.71
N LEU A 78 -3.82 -1.81 -10.77
CA LEU A 78 -2.46 -1.65 -11.27
C LEU A 78 -2.22 -0.21 -11.73
N THR A 79 -1.02 0.32 -11.45
CA THR A 79 -0.62 1.62 -12.02
C THR A 79 -0.38 1.45 -13.52
N ALA A 80 -0.46 2.55 -14.29
CA ALA A 80 -0.25 2.54 -15.74
C ALA A 80 1.06 1.88 -16.19
N LYS A 81 2.07 1.75 -15.30
CA LYS A 81 3.31 1.01 -15.61
C LYS A 81 3.11 -0.52 -15.69
N TYR A 82 2.14 -1.06 -14.97
CA TYR A 82 1.88 -2.50 -14.84
C TYR A 82 0.53 -2.92 -15.41
N ASP A 83 -0.32 -1.95 -15.75
CA ASP A 83 -1.59 -2.20 -16.41
C ASP A 83 -1.37 -2.58 -17.88
N LEU A 84 -1.63 -3.85 -18.17
CA LEU A 84 -1.53 -4.45 -19.50
C LEU A 84 -2.57 -3.92 -20.48
N THR A 85 -3.60 -3.20 -20.02
CA THR A 85 -4.62 -2.60 -20.89
C THR A 85 -4.22 -1.19 -21.39
N THR A 86 -3.38 -0.47 -20.63
CA THR A 86 -2.90 0.87 -21.00
C THR A 86 -1.51 0.88 -21.65
N ASN A 87 -0.68 -0.17 -21.44
CA ASN A 87 0.62 -0.34 -22.10
C ASN A 87 0.57 -1.12 -23.43
N GLN A 88 -0.60 -1.27 -24.06
CA GLN A 88 -0.72 -1.97 -25.35
C GLN A 88 -0.15 -1.23 -26.56
N HIS A 89 0.32 0.01 -26.41
CA HIS A 89 1.02 0.70 -27.49
C HIS A 89 2.49 0.28 -27.57
N VAL A 90 2.70 -0.99 -27.92
CA VAL A 90 3.97 -1.42 -28.51
C VAL A 90 4.04 -0.77 -29.89
N SER A 91 5.08 0.02 -30.17
CA SER A 91 5.27 0.55 -31.52
C SER A 91 5.32 -0.62 -32.51
N ALA A 92 4.75 -0.47 -33.72
CA ALA A 92 4.75 -1.56 -34.71
C ALA A 92 6.15 -2.18 -34.89
N LYS A 93 7.19 -1.33 -34.86
CA LYS A 93 8.60 -1.76 -34.89
C LYS A 93 9.01 -2.68 -33.74
N ASN A 94 8.52 -2.43 -32.52
CA ASN A 94 8.80 -3.28 -31.36
C ASN A 94 7.97 -4.57 -31.36
N PHE A 95 6.81 -4.59 -32.04
CA PHE A 95 5.99 -5.79 -32.22
C PHE A 95 6.65 -6.79 -33.16
N PHE A 96 7.13 -6.35 -34.33
CA PHE A 96 7.83 -7.21 -35.28
C PHE A 96 9.10 -7.86 -34.69
N ASN A 97 9.87 -7.11 -33.90
CA ASN A 97 11.05 -7.66 -33.21
C ASN A 97 10.71 -8.68 -32.11
N MET A 98 9.46 -8.74 -31.66
CA MET A 98 9.00 -9.68 -30.63
C MET A 98 8.63 -11.04 -31.24
N GLU A 99 8.11 -11.06 -32.47
CA GLU A 99 7.83 -12.31 -33.20
C GLU A 99 9.12 -13.01 -33.64
N GLU A 100 10.11 -12.27 -34.15
CA GLU A 100 11.40 -12.84 -34.58
C GLU A 100 12.20 -13.53 -33.44
N ARG A 101 11.90 -13.20 -32.18
CA ARG A 101 12.53 -13.84 -31.00
C ARG A 101 11.83 -15.10 -30.54
N LYS A 102 10.60 -15.36 -30.99
CA LYS A 102 9.85 -16.59 -30.68
C LYS A 102 10.10 -17.69 -31.71
N GLU A 103 10.64 -17.33 -32.87
CA GLU A 103 11.00 -18.26 -33.96
C GLU A 103 12.48 -18.68 -33.95
N LYS A 104 13.24 -18.33 -32.91
CA LYS A 104 14.60 -18.83 -32.62
C LYS A 104 14.61 -19.65 -31.35
#